data_AF-A0A820JES1-F1
#
_entry.id   AF-A0A820JES1-F1
#
_cell.length_a   1.000
_cell.length_b   1.000
_cell.length_c   1.000
_cell.angle_alpha   90.00
_cell.angle_beta   90.00
_cell.angle_gamma   90.00
#
_symmetry.space_group_name_H-M   'P 1'
#
loop_
_entity.id
_entity.type
_entity.pdbx_description
1 polymer ?
#
loop_
_entity_poly.entity_id
_entity_poly.type
_entity_poly.pdbx_seq_one_letter_code
_entity_poly.pdbx_strand_id
1 'polypeptide(L)'
;MNYLYLNNSPQQPVPRSFVFNKRNEKIDWRRIAAVDVERVARELDFQVLQDNIEHITLCNIDLEVDSRAMDPNFLKLYKMAQLTIEYLLLCQDQITSQLVDYEQNKGKGLADQDETRRQIEKLKNDLNLTKKESKKRKKMIETQEKMLLAQRSNYHTV
;
A
#
# COMPACT_ATOMS: atom_id res chain seq x y z
N MET A 1 -21.02 21.97 -10.22
CA MET A 1 -19.95 20.98 -9.90
C MET A 1 -18.66 21.75 -9.73
N ASN A 2 -18.15 21.82 -8.50
CA ASN A 2 -16.97 22.59 -8.12
C ASN A 2 -15.69 21.83 -8.47
N TYR A 3 -14.87 22.37 -9.37
CA TYR A 3 -13.53 21.86 -9.72
C TYR A 3 -12.44 22.24 -8.69
N LEU A 4 -12.79 22.53 -7.44
CA LEU A 4 -11.86 23.07 -6.44
C LEU A 4 -11.25 22.02 -5.49
N TYR A 5 -11.38 20.72 -5.78
CA TYR A 5 -10.83 19.66 -4.91
C TYR A 5 -9.55 18.97 -5.41
N LEU A 6 -8.93 19.43 -6.50
CA LEU A 6 -7.70 18.80 -7.02
C LEU A 6 -6.38 19.50 -6.64
N ASN A 7 -6.42 20.54 -5.80
CA ASN A 7 -5.22 21.22 -5.30
C ASN A 7 -4.80 20.79 -3.88
N ASN A 8 -4.99 19.51 -3.57
CA ASN A 8 -4.29 18.84 -2.46
C ASN A 8 -3.65 17.56 -2.99
N SER A 9 -2.82 17.68 -4.02
CA SER A 9 -1.72 16.72 -4.12
C SER A 9 -0.85 16.98 -2.89
N PRO A 10 -0.59 15.99 -2.02
CA PRO A 10 0.57 16.11 -1.17
C PRO A 10 1.72 16.44 -2.12
N GLN A 11 2.57 17.41 -1.76
CA GLN A 11 3.91 17.47 -2.35
C GLN A 11 4.62 16.18 -1.92
N GLN A 12 4.22 15.06 -2.52
CA GLN A 12 4.93 13.81 -2.38
C GLN A 12 6.28 14.06 -3.03
N PRO A 13 7.38 13.73 -2.35
CA PRO A 13 8.69 13.95 -2.90
C PRO A 13 8.74 13.23 -4.24
N VAL A 14 8.91 14.01 -5.32
CA VAL A 14 9.32 13.46 -6.61
C VAL A 14 10.47 12.50 -6.30
N PRO A 15 10.44 11.23 -6.75
CA PRO A 15 11.50 10.28 -6.47
C PRO A 15 12.82 10.96 -6.74
N ARG A 16 13.83 10.74 -5.88
CA ARG A 16 15.10 11.50 -5.87
C ARG A 16 15.92 11.43 -7.17
N SER A 17 15.38 10.92 -8.27
CA SER A 17 15.89 11.12 -9.63
C SER A 17 14.81 10.83 -10.69
N PHE A 18 13.62 11.47 -10.63
CA PHE A 18 12.74 11.41 -11.80
C PHE A 18 13.35 12.19 -12.96
N VAL A 19 13.57 11.51 -14.07
CA VAL A 19 14.05 12.08 -15.31
C VAL A 19 13.12 11.59 -16.41
N PHE A 20 12.53 12.51 -17.17
CA PHE A 20 11.74 12.16 -18.33
C PHE A 20 12.56 11.30 -19.30
N ASN A 21 11.93 10.26 -19.81
CA ASN A 21 12.56 9.34 -20.73
C ASN A 21 12.96 10.05 -22.04
N LYS A 22 14.01 9.51 -22.66
CA LYS A 22 14.41 9.97 -23.99
C LYS A 22 13.37 9.50 -25.00
N ARG A 23 12.87 10.45 -25.79
CA ARG A 23 11.92 10.21 -26.87
C ARG A 23 12.68 9.73 -28.11
N ASN A 24 12.74 8.41 -28.29
CA ASN A 24 13.46 7.77 -29.39
C ASN A 24 12.57 6.84 -30.22
N GLU A 25 11.30 6.68 -29.85
CA GLU A 25 10.40 5.78 -30.54
C GLU A 25 9.84 6.42 -31.81
N LYS A 26 9.46 5.56 -32.76
CA LYS A 26 8.78 5.97 -33.99
C LYS A 26 7.26 5.85 -33.83
N ILE A 27 6.54 6.67 -34.56
CA ILE A 27 5.07 6.61 -34.57
C ILE A 27 4.63 5.58 -35.61
N ASP A 28 3.79 4.62 -35.19
CA ASP A 28 3.01 3.81 -36.14
C ASP A 28 1.80 4.63 -36.63
N TRP A 29 2.03 5.40 -37.69
CA TRP A 29 0.99 6.24 -38.29
C TRP A 29 -0.23 5.46 -38.78
N ARG A 30 -0.05 4.18 -39.18
CA ARG A 30 -1.17 3.34 -39.61
C ARG A 30 -2.06 2.98 -38.43
N ARG A 31 -1.46 2.66 -37.29
CA ARG A 31 -2.18 2.38 -36.05
C ARG A 31 -2.95 3.62 -35.57
N ILE A 32 -2.30 4.78 -35.55
CA ILE A 32 -2.94 6.04 -35.16
C ILE A 32 -4.10 6.39 -36.09
N ALA A 33 -3.93 6.23 -37.41
CA ALA A 33 -4.98 6.53 -38.38
C ALA A 33 -6.21 5.59 -38.27
N ALA A 34 -6.05 4.39 -37.72
CA ALA A 34 -7.14 3.44 -37.50
C ALA A 34 -7.97 3.75 -36.24
N VAL A 35 -7.51 4.66 -35.37
CA VAL A 35 -8.20 5.03 -34.14
C VAL A 35 -9.31 6.05 -34.46
N ASP A 36 -10.56 5.67 -34.18
CA ASP A 36 -11.71 6.58 -34.17
C ASP A 36 -11.74 7.34 -32.84
N VAL A 37 -11.19 8.55 -32.82
CA VAL A 37 -11.03 9.36 -31.61
C VAL A 37 -12.38 9.77 -31.03
N GLU A 38 -13.36 10.07 -31.88
CA GLU A 38 -14.70 10.46 -31.47
C GLU A 38 -15.42 9.29 -30.80
N ARG A 39 -15.25 8.06 -31.30
CA ARG A 39 -15.77 6.85 -30.64
C ARG A 39 -15.09 6.63 -29.31
N VAL A 40 -13.76 6.71 -29.25
CA VAL A 40 -13.00 6.56 -27.99
C VAL A 40 -13.50 7.52 -26.92
N ALA A 41 -13.74 8.79 -27.29
CA ALA A 41 -14.24 9.80 -26.37
C ALA A 41 -15.68 9.53 -25.91
N ARG A 42 -16.57 9.11 -26.82
CA ARG A 42 -17.98 8.83 -26.48
C ARG A 42 -18.15 7.57 -25.63
N GLU A 43 -17.38 6.53 -25.94
CA GLU A 43 -17.52 5.20 -25.34
C GLU A 43 -16.56 4.98 -24.17
N LEU A 44 -15.65 5.93 -23.91
CA LEU A 44 -14.60 5.80 -22.89
C LEU A 44 -13.78 4.52 -23.11
N ASP A 45 -13.38 4.28 -24.36
CA ASP A 45 -12.58 3.11 -24.75
C ASP A 45 -11.14 3.28 -24.25
N PHE A 46 -10.95 3.05 -22.96
CA PHE A 46 -9.66 3.17 -22.30
C PHE A 46 -8.66 2.14 -22.82
N GLN A 47 -9.13 1.00 -23.36
CA GLN A 47 -8.24 -0.01 -23.90
C GLN A 47 -7.48 0.55 -25.11
N VAL A 48 -8.18 1.19 -26.04
CA VAL A 48 -7.54 1.83 -27.20
C VAL A 48 -6.57 2.93 -26.76
N LEU A 49 -6.88 3.69 -25.71
CA LEU A 49 -5.95 4.69 -25.17
C LEU A 49 -4.69 4.05 -24.58
N GLN A 50 -4.84 3.01 -23.75
CA GLN A 50 -3.73 2.30 -23.13
C GLN A 50 -2.84 1.63 -24.17
N ASP A 51 -3.44 1.03 -25.19
CA ASP A 51 -2.75 0.38 -26.29
C ASP A 51 -1.83 1.35 -27.08
N ASN A 52 -2.15 2.64 -27.10
CA ASN A 52 -1.40 3.66 -27.82
C ASN A 52 -0.58 4.60 -26.92
N ILE A 53 -0.74 4.51 -25.59
CA ILE A 53 -0.24 5.52 -24.66
C ILE A 53 1.29 5.63 -24.68
N GLU A 54 2.00 4.50 -24.74
CA GLU A 54 3.46 4.45 -24.78
C GLU A 54 3.99 5.11 -26.05
N HIS A 55 3.44 4.72 -27.20
CA HIS A 55 3.83 5.26 -28.51
C HIS A 55 3.60 6.77 -28.61
N ILE A 56 2.49 7.28 -28.07
CA ILE A 56 2.21 8.73 -28.08
C ILE A 56 3.17 9.46 -27.13
N THR A 57 3.48 8.87 -25.99
CA THR A 57 4.26 9.52 -24.92
C THR A 57 5.76 9.56 -25.21
N LEU A 58 6.29 8.49 -25.81
CA LEU A 58 7.73 8.25 -25.98
C LEU A 58 8.24 8.45 -27.41
N CYS A 59 7.37 8.79 -28.37
CA CYS A 59 7.81 9.07 -29.73
C CYS A 59 8.60 10.37 -29.86
N ASN A 60 9.54 10.37 -30.81
CA ASN A 60 10.25 11.57 -31.21
C ASN A 60 9.47 12.35 -32.26
N ILE A 61 8.55 13.20 -31.80
CA ILE A 61 7.73 14.01 -32.71
C ILE A 61 8.57 14.90 -33.65
N ASP A 62 9.77 15.33 -33.25
CA ASP A 62 10.64 16.17 -34.10
C ASP A 62 11.16 15.44 -35.34
N LEU A 63 11.24 14.11 -35.29
CA LEU A 63 11.67 13.28 -36.42
C LEU A 63 10.53 12.82 -37.31
N GLU A 64 9.29 12.96 -36.84
CA GLU A 64 8.10 12.38 -37.47
C GLU A 64 7.32 13.41 -38.30
N VAL A 65 7.53 14.71 -38.04
CA VAL A 65 6.84 15.80 -38.73
C VAL A 65 7.83 16.78 -39.36
N ASP A 66 7.46 17.31 -40.54
CA ASP A 66 8.22 18.40 -41.14
C ASP A 66 7.95 19.70 -40.36
N SER A 67 8.96 20.12 -39.58
CA SER A 67 8.95 21.38 -38.83
C SER A 67 8.66 22.63 -39.67
N ARG A 68 8.84 22.59 -40.99
CA ARG A 68 8.51 23.69 -41.90
C ARG A 68 7.03 23.72 -42.30
N ALA A 69 6.36 22.57 -42.22
CA ALA A 69 4.96 22.41 -42.59
C ALA A 69 4.00 22.50 -41.39
N MET A 70 4.53 22.58 -40.15
CA MET A 70 3.74 22.54 -38.93
C MET A 70 3.98 23.76 -38.04
N ASP A 71 2.92 24.27 -37.42
CA ASP A 71 3.03 25.36 -36.45
C ASP A 71 3.92 24.94 -35.25
N PRO A 72 5.01 25.67 -34.95
CA PRO A 72 5.86 25.39 -33.79
C PRO A 72 5.10 25.35 -32.45
N ASN A 73 3.97 26.06 -32.32
CA ASN A 73 3.14 26.03 -31.13
C ASN A 73 2.39 24.70 -30.98
N PHE A 74 1.99 24.07 -32.08
CA PHE A 74 1.37 22.74 -32.04
C PHE A 74 2.38 21.69 -31.58
N LEU A 75 3.63 21.79 -32.08
CA LEU A 75 4.73 20.92 -31.65
C LEU A 75 5.01 21.07 -30.14
N LYS A 76 5.01 22.31 -29.63
CA LYS A 76 5.15 22.58 -28.19
C LYS A 76 3.97 21.99 -27.40
N LEU A 77 2.74 22.19 -27.88
CA LEU A 77 1.54 21.65 -27.24
C LEU A 77 1.61 20.13 -27.14
N TYR A 78 2.00 19.45 -28.23
CA TYR A 78 2.15 17.99 -28.25
C TYR A 78 3.23 17.53 -27.25
N LYS A 79 4.41 18.17 -27.25
CA LYS A 79 5.47 17.84 -26.28
C LYS A 79 5.03 18.06 -24.82
N MET A 80 4.27 19.13 -24.55
CA MET A 80 3.67 19.37 -23.23
C MET A 80 2.67 18.28 -22.84
N ALA A 81 1.85 17.82 -23.80
CA ALA A 81 0.95 16.69 -23.59
C ALA A 81 1.73 15.40 -23.29
N GLN A 82 2.79 15.09 -24.04
CA GLN A 82 3.67 13.94 -23.76
C GLN A 82 4.25 13.99 -22.34
N LEU A 83 4.80 15.13 -21.92
CA LEU A 83 5.36 15.30 -20.57
C LEU A 83 4.29 15.16 -19.48
N THR A 84 3.09 15.65 -19.76
CA THR A 84 1.96 15.55 -18.83
C THR A 84 1.50 14.10 -18.70
N ILE A 85 1.35 13.37 -19.81
CA ILE A 85 0.99 11.95 -19.80
C ILE A 85 2.06 11.14 -19.05
N GLU A 86 3.34 11.36 -19.33
CA GLU A 86 4.44 10.68 -18.66
C GLU A 86 4.45 10.94 -17.14
N TYR A 87 4.18 12.17 -16.73
CA TYR A 87 4.01 12.53 -15.32
C TYR A 87 2.81 11.82 -14.67
N LEU A 88 1.68 11.76 -15.36
CA LEU A 88 0.48 11.08 -14.84
C LEU A 88 0.70 9.57 -14.71
N LEU A 89 1.38 8.94 -15.68
CA LEU A 89 1.77 7.53 -15.61
C LEU A 89 2.69 7.25 -14.43
N LEU A 90 3.68 8.13 -14.19
CA LEU A 90 4.52 8.04 -13.00
C LEU A 90 3.68 8.11 -11.72
N CYS A 91 2.79 9.09 -11.60
CA CYS A 91 1.93 9.21 -10.42
C CYS A 91 1.06 7.96 -10.22
N GLN A 92 0.53 7.39 -11.29
CA GLN A 92 -0.25 6.15 -11.23
C GLN A 92 0.60 4.99 -10.67
N ASP A 93 1.81 4.80 -11.18
CA ASP A 93 2.72 3.74 -10.73
C ASP A 93 3.12 3.92 -9.25
N GLN A 94 3.43 5.16 -8.85
CA GLN A 94 3.75 5.49 -7.46
C GLN A 94 2.59 5.22 -6.50
N ILE A 95 1.39 5.65 -6.85
CA ILE A 95 0.19 5.45 -6.02
C ILE A 95 -0.12 3.95 -5.94
N THR A 96 -0.02 3.23 -7.05
CA THR A 96 -0.25 1.78 -7.10
C THR A 96 0.76 1.04 -6.22
N SER A 97 2.04 1.39 -6.30
CA SER A 97 3.09 0.81 -5.47
C SER A 97 2.86 1.09 -3.97
N GLN A 98 2.54 2.33 -3.61
CA GLN A 98 2.21 2.71 -2.23
C GLN A 98 1.00 1.95 -1.69
N LEU A 99 -0.01 1.72 -2.53
CA LEU A 99 -1.20 0.96 -2.16
C LEU A 99 -0.86 -0.51 -1.86
N VAL A 100 -0.06 -1.14 -2.72
CA VAL A 100 0.42 -2.52 -2.51
C VAL A 100 1.22 -2.62 -1.21
N ASP A 101 2.14 -1.69 -0.97
CA ASP A 101 2.95 -1.66 0.27
C ASP A 101 2.06 -1.49 1.51
N TYR A 102 1.08 -0.60 1.44
CA TYR A 102 0.13 -0.37 2.52
C TYR A 102 -0.70 -1.63 2.82
N GLU A 103 -1.23 -2.28 1.78
CA GLU A 103 -2.00 -3.52 1.92
C GLU A 103 -1.16 -4.65 2.51
N GLN A 104 0.10 -4.79 2.09
CA GLN A 104 1.01 -5.79 2.64
C GLN A 104 1.32 -5.53 4.13
N ASN A 105 1.59 -4.27 4.49
CA ASN A 105 1.88 -3.89 5.87
C ASN A 105 0.66 -4.07 6.77
N LYS A 106 -0.54 -3.75 6.26
CA LYS A 106 -1.80 -4.04 6.95
C LYS A 106 -1.98 -5.55 7.17
N GLY A 107 -1.68 -6.37 6.16
CA GLY A 107 -1.73 -7.83 6.27
C GLY A 107 -0.81 -8.38 7.37
N LYS A 108 0.45 -7.89 7.42
CA LYS A 108 1.41 -8.24 8.48
C LYS A 108 0.90 -7.81 9.87
N GLY A 109 0.42 -6.58 10.00
CA GLY A 109 -0.10 -6.07 11.28
C GLY A 109 -1.30 -6.88 11.81
N LEU A 110 -2.18 -7.36 10.93
CA LEU A 110 -3.28 -8.24 11.32
C LEU A 110 -2.79 -9.60 11.81
N ALA A 111 -1.76 -10.18 11.18
CA ALA A 111 -1.16 -11.43 11.61
C ALA A 111 -0.49 -11.29 12.99
N ASP A 112 0.30 -10.23 13.19
CA ASP A 112 0.96 -9.94 14.46
C ASP A 112 -0.07 -9.70 15.59
N GLN A 113 -1.18 -9.04 15.28
CA GLN A 113 -2.28 -8.83 16.22
C GLN A 113 -2.94 -10.15 16.63
N ASP A 114 -3.16 -11.08 15.69
CA ASP A 114 -3.73 -12.40 16.00
C ASP A 114 -2.76 -13.24 16.84
N GLU A 115 -1.47 -13.23 16.51
CA GLU A 115 -0.45 -13.92 17.30
C GLU A 115 -0.40 -13.38 18.75
N THR A 116 -0.33 -12.05 18.90
CA THR A 116 -0.33 -11.39 20.22
C THR A 116 -1.59 -11.76 21.01
N ARG A 117 -2.75 -11.80 20.36
CA ARG A 117 -4.02 -12.21 20.99
C ARG A 117 -3.94 -13.64 21.51
N ARG A 118 -3.40 -14.58 20.73
CA ARG A 118 -3.21 -15.99 21.15
C ARG A 118 -2.25 -16.10 22.34
N GLN A 119 -1.16 -15.35 22.32
CA GLN A 119 -0.20 -15.31 23.43
C GLN A 119 -0.85 -14.77 24.73
N ILE A 120 -1.66 -13.71 24.62
CA ILE A 120 -2.40 -13.15 25.76
C ILE A 120 -3.36 -14.19 26.36
N GLU A 121 -4.11 -14.91 25.53
CA GLU A 121 -5.03 -15.96 26.00
C GLU A 121 -4.28 -17.11 26.69
N LYS A 122 -3.13 -17.51 26.14
CA LYS A 122 -2.27 -18.51 26.79
C LYS A 122 -1.78 -18.03 28.16
N LEU A 123 -1.24 -16.82 28.25
CA LEU A 123 -0.74 -16.25 29.51
C LEU A 123 -1.86 -16.10 30.55
N LYS A 124 -3.07 -15.72 30.14
CA LYS A 124 -4.25 -15.69 31.05
C LYS A 124 -4.57 -17.07 31.62
N ASN A 125 -4.53 -18.10 30.78
CA ASN A 125 -4.78 -19.48 31.21
C ASN A 125 -3.71 -19.95 32.21
N ASP A 126 -2.43 -19.72 31.90
CA ASP A 126 -1.31 -20.09 32.78
C ASP A 126 -1.37 -19.35 34.11
N LEU A 127 -1.72 -18.06 34.10
CA LEU A 127 -1.93 -17.26 35.31
C LEU A 127 -3.07 -17.83 36.18
N ASN A 128 -4.18 -18.22 35.56
CA ASN A 128 -5.31 -18.81 36.27
C ASN A 128 -4.97 -20.16 36.89
N LEU A 129 -4.22 -21.01 36.18
CA LEU A 129 -3.73 -22.29 36.70
C LEU A 129 -2.78 -22.08 37.89
N THR A 130 -1.80 -21.19 37.72
CA THR A 130 -0.83 -20.85 38.77
C THR A 130 -1.50 -20.29 40.01
N LYS A 131 -2.50 -19.42 39.86
CA LYS A 131 -3.31 -18.90 40.99
C LYS A 131 -4.06 -20.01 41.73
N LYS A 132 -4.66 -20.97 40.99
CA LYS A 132 -5.35 -22.13 41.60
C LYS A 132 -4.38 -23.01 42.38
N GLU A 133 -3.21 -23.31 41.81
CA GLU A 133 -2.17 -24.09 42.50
C GLU A 133 -1.65 -23.38 43.75
N SER A 134 -1.33 -22.09 43.65
CA SER A 134 -0.88 -21.29 44.79
C SER A 134 -1.90 -21.32 45.93
N LYS A 135 -3.19 -21.14 45.62
CA LYS A 135 -4.28 -21.25 46.61
C LYS A 135 -4.36 -22.64 47.24
N LYS A 136 -4.16 -23.72 46.45
CA LYS A 136 -4.15 -25.10 46.95
C LYS A 136 -2.97 -25.36 47.88
N ARG A 137 -1.77 -24.92 47.51
CA ARG A 137 -0.55 -25.04 48.33
C ARG A 137 -0.69 -24.27 49.65
N LYS A 138 -1.21 -23.04 49.60
CA LYS A 138 -1.47 -22.24 50.80
C LYS A 138 -2.38 -22.96 51.80
N LYS A 139 -3.51 -23.52 51.33
CA LYS A 139 -4.41 -24.31 52.18
C LYS A 139 -3.75 -25.56 52.79
N MET A 140 -2.89 -26.23 52.02
CA MET A 140 -2.16 -27.41 52.49
C MET A 140 -1.20 -27.06 53.63
N ILE A 141 -0.46 -25.95 53.50
CA ILE A 141 0.44 -25.45 54.55
C ILE A 141 -0.35 -25.09 55.81
N GLU A 142 -1.44 -24.31 55.69
CA GLU A 142 -2.31 -23.96 56.83
C GLU A 142 -2.87 -25.21 57.56
N THR A 143 -3.14 -26.28 56.82
CA THR A 143 -3.62 -27.55 57.39
C THR A 143 -2.50 -28.28 58.14
N GLN A 144 -1.30 -28.34 57.55
CA GLN A 144 -0.12 -28.96 58.18
C GLN A 144 0.28 -28.22 59.47
N GLU A 145 0.27 -26.89 59.47
CA GLU A 145 0.54 -26.07 60.66
C GLU A 145 -0.44 -26.39 61.80
N LYS A 146 -1.74 -26.49 61.49
CA LYS A 146 -2.76 -26.88 62.49
C LYS A 146 -2.53 -28.28 63.06
N MET A 147 -2.17 -29.25 62.23
CA MET A 147 -1.87 -30.61 62.69
C MET A 147 -0.65 -30.65 63.62
N LEU A 148 0.40 -29.91 63.30
CA LEU A 148 1.61 -29.81 64.13
C LEU A 148 1.31 -29.15 65.49
N LEU A 149 0.47 -28.10 65.52
CA LEU A 149 0.03 -27.45 66.75
C LEU A 149 -0.83 -28.39 67.62
N ALA A 150 -1.75 -29.14 67.00
CA ALA A 150 -2.57 -30.12 67.71
C ALA A 150 -1.72 -31.26 68.31
N GLN A 151 -0.70 -31.74 67.58
CA GLN A 151 0.27 -32.70 68.11
C GLN A 151 1.03 -32.13 69.31
N ARG A 152 1.57 -30.91 69.22
CA ARG A 152 2.26 -30.26 70.35
C ARG A 152 1.38 -30.11 71.59
N SER A 153 0.10 -29.78 71.42
CA SER A 153 -0.85 -29.66 72.53
C SER A 153 -1.09 -31.00 73.24
N ASN A 154 -1.08 -32.11 72.51
CA ASN A 154 -1.24 -33.46 73.07
C ASN A 154 0.00 -33.96 73.83
N TYR A 155 1.20 -33.42 73.56
CA TYR A 155 2.42 -33.75 74.31
C TYR A 155 2.60 -32.94 75.61
N HIS A 156 1.84 -31.86 75.82
CA HIS A 156 1.91 -31.02 77.03
C HIS A 156 0.84 -31.33 78.10
N THR A 157 -0.02 -32.33 77.87
CA THR A 157 -1.09 -32.73 78.79
C THR A 157 -0.87 -34.10 79.44
N VAL A 158 0.36 -34.64 79.38
CA VAL A 158 0.77 -35.88 80.06
C VAL A 158 1.77 -35.57 81.17
#